data_AF-A0A955DDA8-F1
#
_entry.id   AF-A0A955DDA8-F1
#
_cell.length_a   1.000
_cell.length_b   1.000
_cell.length_c   1.000
_cell.angle_alpha   90.00
_cell.angle_beta   90.00
_cell.angle_gamma   90.00
#
_symmetry.space_group_name_H-M   'P 1'
#
loop_
_entity.id
_entity.type
_entity.pdbx_description
1 polymer ?
#
loop_
_entity_poly.entity_id
_entity_poly.type
_entity_poly.pdbx_seq_one_letter_code
_entity_poly.pdbx_strand_id
1 'polypeptide(L)'
;MLDPSTRQLSLAIDSVAGAVAPWTVDRHAEVDPDVTRRFGETWRPQWLGDVRMRLRYLAQAVAVRRPVIFADAVTWSAAAFVARDVPLDHLRHSMQCLRDVLMTELPSAAGDILAPHLDAGLAAVDTPCTISGETIDPDHPHGRLVLAYLEAGLSGRAADAERLLIDAADRGMPIADLYHDVLTPAQREIGRMWHADEVSIAEEHLITSLTETVLARLRAYFPDTSPNDRRAVATTVGGELHAVGMRMIADTFLMSGWNVLYLGANVPTHDLLSILVEPAPDLLAISVTNPLHVRELGDLIAAVRGQPAITDLPILIGGSVCNRIPDLWTEVGAD
;
A
#
# COMPACT_ATOMS: atom_id res chain seq x y z
N MET A 1 11.57 -14.65 7.73
CA MET A 1 10.41 -15.57 7.62
C MET A 1 9.51 -15.27 8.80
N LEU A 2 8.18 -15.23 8.57
CA LEU A 2 7.22 -14.88 9.60
C LEU A 2 7.23 -15.88 10.77
N ASP A 3 7.05 -15.38 11.98
CA ASP A 3 6.92 -16.22 13.16
C ASP A 3 5.62 -17.06 13.06
N PRO A 4 5.68 -18.41 13.25
CA PRO A 4 4.52 -19.28 13.09
C PRO A 4 3.34 -18.93 13.99
N SER A 5 3.59 -18.47 15.23
CA SER A 5 2.54 -18.19 16.20
C SER A 5 1.74 -16.94 15.82
N THR A 6 2.45 -15.88 15.42
CA THR A 6 1.84 -14.62 14.99
C THR A 6 1.16 -14.75 13.62
N ARG A 7 1.75 -15.53 12.70
CA ARG A 7 1.11 -15.90 11.44
C ARG A 7 -0.18 -16.68 11.66
N GLN A 8 -0.19 -17.66 12.56
CA GLN A 8 -1.39 -18.42 12.89
C GLN A 8 -2.47 -17.54 13.52
N LEU A 9 -2.09 -16.63 14.43
CA LEU A 9 -3.02 -15.67 15.03
C LEU A 9 -3.61 -14.71 13.98
N SER A 10 -2.79 -14.23 13.04
CA SER A 10 -3.24 -13.43 11.90
C SER A 10 -4.34 -14.13 11.10
N LEU A 11 -4.14 -15.40 10.76
CA LEU A 11 -5.16 -16.22 10.07
C LEU A 11 -6.41 -16.44 10.93
N ALA A 12 -6.22 -16.61 12.25
CA ALA A 12 -7.34 -16.75 13.17
C ALA A 12 -8.21 -15.48 13.20
N ILE A 13 -7.61 -14.29 13.25
CA ILE A 13 -8.31 -12.99 13.20
C ILE A 13 -9.17 -12.89 11.94
N ASP A 14 -8.61 -13.24 10.77
CA ASP A 14 -9.37 -13.25 9.51
C ASP A 14 -10.56 -14.23 9.56
N SER A 15 -10.36 -15.43 10.13
CA SER A 15 -11.43 -16.44 10.19
C SER A 15 -12.57 -16.08 11.13
N VAL A 16 -12.30 -15.35 12.22
CA VAL A 16 -13.33 -14.92 13.19
C VAL A 16 -13.96 -13.57 12.85
N ALA A 17 -13.45 -12.85 11.84
CA ALA A 17 -13.93 -11.52 11.49
C ALA A 17 -15.43 -11.46 11.15
N GLY A 18 -15.98 -12.56 10.64
CA GLY A 18 -17.42 -12.70 10.36
C GLY A 18 -18.30 -12.61 11.61
N ALA A 19 -17.80 -13.02 12.77
CA ALA A 19 -18.49 -12.98 14.06
C ALA A 19 -18.13 -11.74 14.88
N VAL A 20 -16.85 -11.40 14.96
CA VAL A 20 -16.35 -10.25 15.76
C VAL A 20 -16.89 -8.92 15.25
N ALA A 21 -17.03 -8.75 13.92
CA ALA A 21 -17.50 -7.49 13.37
C ALA A 21 -18.94 -7.15 13.78
N PRO A 22 -19.94 -8.05 13.62
CA PRO A 22 -21.28 -7.85 14.19
C PRO A 22 -21.29 -7.52 15.68
N TRP A 23 -20.58 -8.29 16.51
CA TRP A 23 -20.55 -8.04 17.96
C TRP A 23 -20.00 -6.66 18.30
N THR A 24 -18.95 -6.25 17.59
CA THR A 24 -18.35 -4.91 17.75
C THR A 24 -19.35 -3.81 17.36
N VAL A 25 -20.05 -3.97 16.24
CA VAL A 25 -21.01 -2.99 15.72
C VAL A 25 -22.24 -2.89 16.63
N ASP A 26 -22.73 -4.01 17.15
CA ASP A 26 -23.85 -4.06 18.10
C ASP A 26 -23.49 -3.34 19.40
N ARG A 27 -22.32 -3.67 19.97
CA ARG A 27 -21.77 -3.00 21.15
C ARG A 27 -21.59 -1.49 20.92
N HIS A 28 -21.10 -1.10 19.74
CA HIS A 28 -20.90 0.30 19.39
C HIS A 28 -22.22 1.09 19.41
N ALA A 29 -23.32 0.54 18.89
CA ALA A 29 -24.62 1.19 18.94
C ALA A 29 -25.19 1.34 20.36
N GLU A 30 -24.82 0.46 21.29
CA GLU A 30 -25.19 0.59 22.70
C GLU A 30 -24.42 1.73 23.40
N VAL A 31 -23.12 1.86 23.10
CA VAL A 31 -22.21 2.84 23.70
C VAL A 31 -22.37 4.24 23.08
N ASP A 32 -22.68 4.29 21.79
CA ASP A 32 -22.86 5.53 21.02
C ASP A 32 -24.18 5.48 20.24
N PRO A 33 -25.33 5.71 20.89
CA PRO A 33 -26.63 5.68 20.21
C PRO A 33 -26.75 6.72 19.08
N ASP A 34 -26.00 7.82 19.17
CA ASP A 34 -26.01 8.91 18.19
C ASP A 34 -25.44 8.50 16.84
N VAL A 35 -24.56 7.48 16.79
CA VAL A 35 -24.06 6.92 15.54
C VAL A 35 -25.20 6.39 14.65
N THR A 36 -26.20 5.73 15.24
CA THR A 36 -27.32 5.18 14.49
C THR A 36 -28.21 6.28 13.91
N ARG A 37 -28.38 7.37 14.66
CA ARG A 37 -29.16 8.55 14.23
C ARG A 37 -28.46 9.30 13.10
N ARG A 38 -27.14 9.50 13.18
CA ARG A 38 -26.38 10.25 12.17
C ARG A 38 -26.34 9.54 10.82
N PHE A 39 -26.08 8.23 10.83
CA PHE A 39 -25.89 7.46 9.61
C PHE A 39 -27.17 6.76 9.12
N GLY A 40 -28.28 6.85 9.86
CA GLY A 40 -29.58 6.34 9.43
C GLY A 40 -29.54 4.86 9.04
N GLU A 41 -30.26 4.47 7.99
CA GLU A 41 -30.35 3.07 7.54
C GLU A 41 -29.03 2.49 7.03
N THR A 42 -28.07 3.33 6.63
CA THR A 42 -26.77 2.88 6.12
C THR A 42 -25.74 2.63 7.23
N TRP A 43 -26.04 2.98 8.49
CA TRP A 43 -25.10 2.86 9.60
C TRP A 43 -24.55 1.42 9.70
N ARG A 44 -25.42 0.42 9.84
CA ARG A 44 -24.99 -0.95 10.13
C ARG A 44 -24.12 -1.54 9.03
N PRO A 45 -24.51 -1.54 7.74
CA PRO A 45 -23.68 -2.12 6.69
C PRO A 45 -22.33 -1.39 6.52
N GLN A 46 -22.31 -0.06 6.66
CA GLN A 46 -21.08 0.73 6.58
C GLN A 46 -20.11 0.37 7.71
N TRP A 47 -20.57 0.44 8.96
CA TRP A 47 -19.74 0.15 10.13
C TRP A 47 -19.30 -1.32 10.19
N LEU A 48 -20.10 -2.26 9.69
CA LEU A 48 -19.68 -3.66 9.50
C LEU A 48 -18.50 -3.77 8.51
N GLY A 49 -18.56 -3.02 7.40
CA GLY A 49 -17.46 -2.93 6.43
C GLY A 49 -16.19 -2.37 7.07
N ASP A 50 -16.32 -1.26 7.81
CA ASP A 50 -15.20 -0.59 8.47
C ASP A 50 -14.52 -1.49 9.51
N VAL A 51 -15.30 -2.15 10.38
CA VAL A 51 -14.75 -3.06 11.40
C VAL A 51 -14.07 -4.26 10.75
N ARG A 52 -14.66 -4.85 9.69
CA ARG A 52 -14.00 -5.93 8.94
C ARG A 52 -12.68 -5.47 8.32
N MET A 53 -12.64 -4.27 7.77
CA MET A 53 -11.41 -3.71 7.21
C MET A 53 -10.34 -3.52 8.31
N ARG A 54 -10.71 -2.98 9.47
CA ARG A 54 -9.80 -2.84 10.62
C ARG A 54 -9.26 -4.20 11.08
N LEU A 55 -10.11 -5.22 11.16
CA LEU A 55 -9.68 -6.58 11.51
C LEU A 55 -8.65 -7.13 10.50
N ARG A 56 -8.80 -6.84 9.20
CA ARG A 56 -7.78 -7.21 8.20
C ARG A 56 -6.46 -6.49 8.43
N TYR A 57 -6.48 -5.18 8.69
CA TYR A 57 -5.24 -4.45 9.04
C TYR A 57 -4.60 -4.97 10.33
N LEU A 58 -5.41 -5.30 11.35
CA LEU A 58 -4.93 -5.89 12.58
C LEU A 58 -4.26 -7.25 12.34
N ALA A 59 -4.88 -8.12 11.54
CA ALA A 59 -4.32 -9.40 11.16
C ALA A 59 -2.94 -9.24 10.50
N GLN A 60 -2.80 -8.25 9.62
CA GLN A 60 -1.55 -7.97 8.91
C GLN A 60 -0.49 -7.39 9.84
N ALA A 61 -0.86 -6.45 10.71
CA ALA A 61 0.01 -5.89 11.75
C ALA A 61 0.57 -6.98 12.69
N VAL A 62 -0.29 -7.93 13.09
CA VAL A 62 0.08 -9.07 13.94
C VAL A 62 1.02 -10.01 13.20
N ALA A 63 0.76 -10.34 11.93
CA ALA A 63 1.56 -11.28 11.14
C ALA A 63 3.05 -10.90 11.09
N VAL A 64 3.35 -9.60 11.03
CA VAL A 64 4.72 -9.06 10.97
C VAL A 64 5.16 -8.41 12.29
N ARG A 65 4.35 -8.49 13.36
CA ARG A 65 4.63 -7.88 14.68
C ARG A 65 4.97 -6.38 14.59
N ARG A 66 4.21 -5.62 13.80
CA ARG A 66 4.39 -4.16 13.64
C ARG A 66 3.08 -3.43 13.95
N PRO A 67 2.87 -2.94 15.19
CA PRO A 67 1.70 -2.15 15.58
C PRO A 67 1.41 -0.93 14.68
N VAL A 68 2.46 -0.34 14.12
CA VAL A 68 2.36 0.82 13.22
C VAL A 68 1.44 0.57 12.02
N ILE A 69 1.36 -0.66 11.49
CA ILE A 69 0.43 -0.99 10.39
C ILE A 69 -1.03 -0.70 10.77
N PHE A 70 -1.41 -1.09 11.99
CA PHE A 70 -2.77 -0.90 12.46
C PHE A 70 -3.01 0.54 12.92
N ALA A 71 -2.03 1.16 13.59
CA ALA A 71 -2.09 2.56 13.99
C ALA A 71 -2.23 3.51 12.79
N ASP A 72 -1.47 3.29 11.71
CA ASP A 72 -1.56 4.07 10.47
C ASP A 72 -2.93 3.91 9.81
N ALA A 73 -3.49 2.70 9.79
CA ALA A 73 -4.83 2.45 9.24
C ALA A 73 -5.93 3.18 10.04
N VAL A 74 -5.77 3.29 11.36
CA VAL A 74 -6.68 4.06 12.22
C VAL A 74 -6.49 5.57 12.00
N THR A 75 -5.25 6.05 11.90
CA THR A 75 -4.95 7.46 11.55
C THR A 75 -5.57 7.85 10.21
N TRP A 76 -5.46 6.97 9.21
CA TRP A 76 -6.09 7.15 7.90
C TRP A 76 -7.62 7.21 8.01
N SER A 77 -8.23 6.34 8.83
CA SER A 77 -9.67 6.38 9.10
C SER A 77 -10.09 7.68 9.81
N ALA A 78 -9.29 8.16 10.76
CA ALA A 78 -9.55 9.41 11.49
C ALA A 78 -9.46 10.64 10.56
N ALA A 79 -8.45 10.71 9.69
CA ALA A 79 -8.36 11.75 8.66
C ALA A 79 -9.59 11.77 7.75
N ALA A 80 -10.06 10.59 7.31
CA ALA A 80 -11.26 10.46 6.51
C ALA A 80 -12.54 10.91 7.22
N PHE A 81 -12.63 10.76 8.55
CA PHE A 81 -13.73 11.26 9.37
C PHE A 81 -13.69 12.79 9.47
N VAL A 82 -12.52 13.37 9.73
CA VAL A 82 -12.32 14.83 9.79
C VAL A 82 -12.67 15.49 8.46
N ALA A 83 -12.21 14.93 7.33
CA ALA A 83 -12.51 15.45 6.00
C ALA A 83 -14.01 15.47 5.67
N ARG A 84 -14.81 14.61 6.33
CA ARG A 84 -16.25 14.44 6.11
C ARG A 84 -17.10 15.05 7.22
N ASP A 85 -16.51 15.89 8.07
CA ASP A 85 -17.17 16.53 9.21
C ASP A 85 -17.88 15.51 10.15
N VAL A 86 -17.26 14.33 10.32
CA VAL A 86 -17.72 13.26 11.22
C VAL A 86 -16.94 13.35 12.53
N PRO A 87 -17.62 13.44 13.70
CA PRO A 87 -16.95 13.43 15.00
C PRO A 87 -16.07 12.19 15.21
N LEU A 88 -14.84 12.39 15.68
CA LEU A 88 -13.91 11.30 15.99
C LEU A 88 -14.37 10.42 17.16
N ASP A 89 -15.30 10.89 17.99
CA ASP A 89 -15.89 10.12 19.09
C ASP A 89 -16.50 8.81 18.60
N HIS A 90 -17.18 8.81 17.44
CA HIS A 90 -17.71 7.60 16.83
C HIS A 90 -16.62 6.58 16.49
N LEU A 91 -15.48 7.05 15.95
CA LEU A 91 -14.34 6.18 15.67
C LEU A 91 -13.73 5.65 16.97
N ARG A 92 -13.58 6.51 17.98
CA ARG A 92 -13.01 6.15 19.28
C ARG A 92 -13.85 5.08 19.98
N HIS A 93 -15.17 5.27 20.08
CA HIS A 93 -16.08 4.29 20.68
C HIS A 93 -16.06 2.96 19.92
N SER A 94 -16.04 3.00 18.59
CA SER A 94 -15.93 1.79 17.78
C SER A 94 -14.61 1.03 18.00
N MET A 95 -13.49 1.74 18.12
CA MET A 95 -12.18 1.13 18.43
C MET A 95 -12.13 0.53 19.84
N GLN A 96 -12.74 1.21 20.82
CA GLN A 96 -12.87 0.68 22.18
C GLN A 96 -13.71 -0.61 22.20
N CYS A 97 -14.85 -0.61 21.51
CA CYS A 97 -15.69 -1.80 21.37
C CYS A 97 -14.94 -2.95 20.68
N LEU A 98 -14.17 -2.67 19.62
CA LEU A 98 -13.39 -3.68 18.92
C LEU A 98 -12.37 -4.33 19.86
N ARG A 99 -11.65 -3.52 20.64
CA ARG A 99 -10.70 -4.01 21.64
C ARG A 99 -11.39 -4.86 22.70
N ASP A 100 -12.48 -4.38 23.29
CA ASP A 100 -13.18 -5.09 24.36
C ASP A 100 -13.72 -6.44 23.89
N VAL A 101 -14.32 -6.48 22.69
CA VAL A 101 -14.80 -7.73 22.08
C VAL A 101 -13.65 -8.69 21.85
N LEU A 102 -12.56 -8.25 21.21
CA LEU A 102 -11.41 -9.13 20.94
C LEU A 102 -10.76 -9.66 22.23
N MET A 103 -10.61 -8.82 23.26
CA MET A 103 -10.00 -9.22 24.53
C MET A 103 -10.92 -10.11 25.38
N THR A 104 -12.23 -10.08 25.13
CA THR A 104 -13.22 -10.94 25.82
C THR A 104 -13.36 -12.29 25.13
N GLU A 105 -13.44 -12.29 23.79
CA GLU A 105 -13.80 -13.47 23.01
C GLU A 105 -12.59 -14.34 22.62
N LEU A 106 -11.38 -13.77 22.58
CA LEU A 106 -10.17 -14.52 22.24
C LEU A 106 -9.44 -15.07 23.47
N PRO A 107 -8.72 -16.21 23.33
CA PRO A 107 -7.92 -16.76 24.43
C PRO A 107 -6.90 -15.75 24.96
N SER A 108 -6.62 -15.78 26.27
CA SER A 108 -5.69 -14.84 26.93
C SER A 108 -4.30 -14.81 26.27
N ALA A 109 -3.80 -15.96 25.81
CA ALA A 109 -2.52 -16.05 25.09
C ALA A 109 -2.50 -15.26 23.77
N ALA A 110 -3.65 -15.09 23.11
CA ALA A 110 -3.77 -14.21 21.95
C ALA A 110 -3.84 -12.73 22.36
N GLY A 111 -4.46 -12.45 23.52
CA GLY A 111 -4.56 -11.11 24.09
C GLY A 111 -3.21 -10.44 24.30
N ASP A 112 -2.20 -11.16 24.80
CA ASP A 112 -0.85 -10.63 25.01
C ASP A 112 -0.18 -10.16 23.72
N ILE A 113 -0.44 -10.86 22.60
CA ILE A 113 0.08 -10.48 21.29
C ILE A 113 -0.74 -9.33 20.70
N LEU A 114 -2.06 -9.33 20.88
CA LEU A 114 -2.97 -8.33 20.31
C LEU A 114 -2.90 -6.97 20.98
N ALA A 115 -2.75 -6.93 22.31
CA ALA A 115 -2.87 -5.72 23.11
C ALA A 115 -1.98 -4.58 22.60
N PRO A 116 -0.69 -4.77 22.29
CA PRO A 116 0.15 -3.70 21.76
C PRO A 116 -0.36 -3.10 20.44
N HIS A 117 -0.96 -3.92 19.57
CA HIS A 117 -1.53 -3.43 18.32
C HIS A 117 -2.82 -2.64 18.58
N LEU A 118 -3.72 -3.18 19.39
CA LEU A 118 -5.00 -2.54 19.72
C LEU A 118 -4.80 -1.20 20.47
N ASP A 119 -3.87 -1.17 21.43
CA ASP A 119 -3.55 0.02 22.20
C ASP A 119 -2.90 1.09 21.31
N ALA A 120 -2.01 0.70 20.39
CA ALA A 120 -1.45 1.63 19.39
C ALA A 120 -2.54 2.19 18.46
N GLY A 121 -3.49 1.35 18.01
CA GLY A 121 -4.63 1.79 17.22
C GLY A 121 -5.54 2.77 17.95
N LEU A 122 -5.83 2.52 19.23
CA LEU A 122 -6.62 3.45 20.06
C LEU A 122 -5.91 4.80 20.25
N ALA A 123 -4.62 4.78 20.58
CA ALA A 123 -3.84 6.01 20.72
C ALA A 123 -3.81 6.81 19.41
N ALA A 124 -3.79 6.13 18.26
CA ALA A 124 -3.76 6.75 16.95
C ALA A 124 -5.03 7.56 16.59
N VAL A 125 -6.17 7.30 17.24
CA VAL A 125 -7.40 8.09 17.03
C VAL A 125 -7.21 9.56 17.43
N ASP A 126 -6.40 9.81 18.46
CA ASP A 126 -6.19 11.14 19.04
C ASP A 126 -4.92 11.83 18.52
N THR A 127 -4.13 11.14 17.70
CA THR A 127 -2.98 11.74 17.02
C THR A 127 -3.48 12.78 16.03
N PRO A 128 -2.89 14.01 15.98
CA PRO A 128 -3.25 15.00 14.99
C PRO A 128 -3.20 14.44 13.57
N CYS A 129 -4.38 14.24 12.98
CA CYS A 129 -4.53 13.67 11.66
C CYS A 129 -4.48 14.80 10.64
N THR A 130 -3.31 15.05 10.06
CA THR A 130 -3.27 15.69 8.74
C THR A 130 -3.53 14.61 7.70
N ILE A 131 -4.36 14.90 6.70
CA ILE A 131 -4.43 14.07 5.49
C ILE A 131 -2.98 13.90 5.02
N SER A 132 -2.47 12.67 5.10
CA SER A 132 -1.05 12.39 4.92
C SER A 132 -0.61 12.74 3.50
N GLY A 133 0.38 13.64 3.39
CA GLY A 133 0.99 14.07 2.13
C GLY A 133 1.35 15.55 2.16
N GLU A 134 2.61 15.88 1.87
CA GLU A 134 2.99 17.26 1.60
C GLU A 134 2.36 17.68 0.27
N THR A 135 1.60 18.78 0.28
CA THR A 135 1.14 19.43 -0.96
C THR A 135 2.35 19.81 -1.79
N ILE A 136 2.23 19.70 -3.11
CA ILE A 136 3.32 20.04 -4.01
C ILE A 136 3.69 21.52 -3.88
N ASP A 137 4.91 21.80 -3.42
CA ASP A 137 5.47 23.15 -3.36
C ASP A 137 5.86 23.61 -4.79
N PRO A 138 5.24 24.67 -5.33
CA PRO A 138 5.59 25.18 -6.65
C PRO A 138 7.00 25.78 -6.75
N ASP A 139 7.65 26.06 -5.62
CA ASP A 139 9.03 26.57 -5.54
C ASP A 139 10.07 25.46 -5.36
N HIS A 140 9.64 24.22 -5.10
CA HIS A 140 10.52 23.05 -5.16
C HIS A 140 10.95 22.76 -6.60
N PRO A 141 12.18 22.24 -6.83
CA PRO A 141 12.57 21.71 -8.13
C PRO A 141 11.48 20.83 -8.74
N HIS A 142 11.07 21.19 -9.96
CA HIS A 142 10.02 20.52 -10.75
C HIS A 142 8.58 20.56 -10.20
N GLY A 143 8.31 21.22 -9.07
CA GLY A 143 6.96 21.32 -8.49
C GLY A 143 5.92 21.90 -9.47
N ARG A 144 6.31 22.90 -10.28
CA ARG A 144 5.44 23.45 -11.34
C ARG A 144 5.11 22.44 -12.44
N LEU A 145 6.06 21.55 -12.78
CA LEU A 145 5.84 20.52 -13.78
C LEU A 145 4.89 19.44 -13.25
N VAL A 146 5.02 19.06 -11.98
CA VAL A 146 4.06 18.17 -11.29
C VAL A 146 2.65 18.75 -11.33
N LEU A 147 2.50 20.00 -10.90
CA LEU A 147 1.19 20.67 -10.86
C LEU A 147 0.58 20.81 -12.26
N ALA A 148 1.38 21.18 -13.26
CA ALA A 148 0.92 21.28 -14.65
C ALA A 148 0.51 19.92 -15.24
N TYR A 149 1.23 18.84 -14.90
CA TYR A 149 0.90 17.48 -15.29
C TYR A 149 -0.46 17.04 -14.70
N LEU A 150 -0.64 17.24 -13.39
CA LEU A 150 -1.90 16.93 -12.70
C LEU A 150 -3.08 17.76 -13.24
N GLU A 151 -2.89 19.06 -13.42
CA GLU A 151 -3.92 19.98 -13.93
C GLU A 151 -4.37 19.61 -15.34
N ALA A 152 -3.43 19.31 -16.24
CA ALA A 152 -3.74 18.86 -17.58
C ALA A 152 -4.47 17.50 -17.59
N GLY A 153 -4.01 16.54 -16.78
CA GLY A 153 -4.65 15.23 -16.64
C GLY A 153 -6.08 15.31 -16.12
N LEU A 154 -6.30 16.03 -15.01
CA LEU A 154 -7.62 16.21 -14.38
C LEU A 154 -8.58 16.99 -15.28
N SER A 155 -8.07 17.89 -16.12
CA SER A 155 -8.87 18.63 -17.10
C SER A 155 -9.21 17.82 -18.36
N GLY A 156 -8.89 16.51 -18.40
CA GLY A 156 -9.11 15.65 -19.56
C GLY A 156 -8.18 15.93 -20.75
N ARG A 157 -7.11 16.71 -20.54
CA ARG A 157 -6.10 17.06 -21.56
C ARG A 157 -4.91 16.11 -21.49
N ALA A 158 -5.17 14.80 -21.54
CA ALA A 158 -4.15 13.75 -21.44
C ALA A 158 -2.96 13.96 -22.40
N ALA A 159 -3.24 14.34 -23.65
CA ALA A 159 -2.19 14.60 -24.64
C ALA A 159 -1.27 15.79 -24.26
N ASP A 160 -1.80 16.80 -23.58
CA ASP A 160 -0.99 17.92 -23.08
C ASP A 160 -0.13 17.47 -21.89
N ALA A 161 -0.71 16.70 -20.97
CA ALA A 161 0.00 16.15 -19.82
C ALA A 161 1.17 15.26 -20.26
N GLU A 162 0.94 14.37 -21.23
CA GLU A 162 1.99 13.55 -21.83
C GLU A 162 3.07 14.42 -22.48
N ARG A 163 2.67 15.42 -23.27
CA ARG A 163 3.61 16.32 -23.95
C ARG A 163 4.51 17.09 -22.99
N LEU A 164 4.01 17.51 -21.82
CA LEU A 164 4.83 18.18 -20.80
C LEU A 164 6.05 17.35 -20.38
N LEU A 165 5.85 16.04 -20.19
CA LEU A 165 6.90 15.13 -19.73
C LEU A 165 7.81 14.69 -20.88
N ILE A 166 7.25 14.49 -22.08
CA ILE A 166 8.03 14.21 -23.29
C ILE A 166 8.92 15.41 -23.65
N ASP A 167 8.41 16.64 -23.63
CA ASP A 167 9.20 17.84 -23.88
C ASP A 167 10.29 18.04 -22.81
N ALA A 168 10.06 17.61 -21.56
CA ALA A 168 11.09 17.63 -20.53
C ALA A 168 12.22 16.63 -20.84
N ALA A 169 11.89 15.41 -21.28
CA ALA A 169 12.86 14.42 -21.74
C ALA A 169 13.62 14.89 -22.99
N ASP A 170 12.93 15.46 -23.98
CA ASP A 170 13.55 16.05 -25.19
C ASP A 170 14.54 17.16 -24.86
N ARG A 171 14.29 17.92 -23.78
CA ARG A 171 15.19 18.97 -23.26
C ARG A 171 16.35 18.42 -22.42
N GLY A 172 16.49 17.10 -22.33
CA GLY A 172 17.60 16.42 -21.66
C GLY A 172 17.39 16.15 -20.17
N MET A 173 16.16 16.25 -19.66
CA MET A 173 15.86 15.82 -18.29
C MET A 173 16.03 14.30 -18.18
N PRO A 174 16.86 13.80 -17.25
CA PRO A 174 17.01 12.35 -17.05
C PRO A 174 15.66 11.69 -16.72
N ILE A 175 15.44 10.50 -17.28
CA ILE A 175 14.20 9.74 -17.03
C ILE A 175 14.07 9.35 -15.55
N ALA A 176 15.19 9.09 -14.88
CA ALA A 176 15.22 8.86 -13.44
C ALA A 176 14.65 10.06 -12.65
N ASP A 177 15.00 11.29 -13.05
CA ASP A 177 14.51 12.52 -12.42
C ASP A 177 13.01 12.74 -12.73
N LEU A 178 12.57 12.45 -13.96
CA LEU A 178 11.14 12.46 -14.30
C LEU A 178 10.34 11.46 -13.44
N TYR A 179 10.90 10.29 -13.15
CA TYR A 179 10.25 9.29 -12.30
C TYR A 179 10.23 9.73 -10.83
N HIS A 180 11.37 10.16 -10.30
CA HIS A 180 11.56 10.46 -8.89
C HIS A 180 10.98 11.82 -8.48
N ASP A 181 11.19 12.87 -9.29
CA ASP A 181 10.88 14.25 -8.94
C ASP A 181 9.59 14.77 -9.58
N VAL A 182 8.99 14.02 -10.52
CA VAL A 182 7.73 14.43 -11.18
C VAL A 182 6.62 13.41 -11.00
N LEU A 183 6.79 12.20 -11.54
CA LEU A 183 5.72 11.20 -11.53
C LEU A 183 5.44 10.64 -10.14
N THR A 184 6.48 10.38 -9.33
CA THR A 184 6.30 9.91 -7.95
C THR A 184 5.57 10.95 -7.08
N PRO A 185 5.95 12.25 -7.08
CA PRO A 185 5.19 13.29 -6.40
C PRO A 185 3.76 13.45 -6.93
N ALA A 186 3.55 13.39 -8.25
CA ALA A 186 2.22 13.46 -8.83
C ALA A 186 1.31 12.33 -8.33
N GLN A 187 1.83 11.11 -8.28
CA GLN A 187 1.11 9.91 -7.80
C GLN A 187 0.81 9.99 -6.30
N ARG A 188 1.72 10.55 -5.49
CA ARG A 188 1.47 10.80 -4.06
C ARG A 188 0.41 11.87 -3.86
N GLU A 189 0.48 12.97 -4.62
CA GLU A 189 -0.46 14.08 -4.49
C GLU A 189 -1.87 13.69 -4.91
N ILE A 190 -2.05 12.98 -6.03
CA ILE A 190 -3.39 12.53 -6.42
C ILE A 190 -3.99 11.57 -5.39
N GLY A 191 -3.17 10.71 -4.77
CA GLY A 191 -3.60 9.86 -3.66
C GLY A 191 -4.00 10.66 -2.41
N ARG A 192 -3.26 11.74 -2.09
CA ARG A 192 -3.59 12.68 -1.01
C ARG A 192 -4.93 13.38 -1.30
N MET A 193 -5.09 13.94 -2.49
CA MET A 193 -6.31 14.63 -2.93
C MET A 193 -7.54 13.69 -2.86
N TRP A 194 -7.38 12.43 -3.30
CA TRP A 194 -8.45 11.44 -3.18
C TRP A 194 -8.79 11.15 -1.71
N HIS A 195 -7.78 10.97 -0.87
CA HIS A 195 -7.99 10.72 0.56
C HIS A 195 -8.66 11.92 1.27
N ALA A 196 -8.35 13.13 0.81
CA ALA A 196 -8.91 14.40 1.26
C ALA A 196 -10.37 14.64 0.82
N ASP A 197 -10.95 13.79 -0.02
CA ASP A 197 -12.22 14.04 -0.70
C ASP A 197 -12.16 15.25 -1.66
N GLU A 198 -10.97 15.68 -2.08
CA GLU A 198 -10.74 16.76 -3.06
C GLU A 198 -10.97 16.29 -4.50
N VAL A 199 -10.76 15.00 -4.78
CA VAL A 199 -11.04 14.34 -6.05
C VAL A 199 -11.70 12.98 -5.83
N SER A 200 -12.43 12.52 -6.83
CA SER A 200 -13.02 11.19 -6.89
C SER A 200 -11.98 10.10 -7.18
N ILE A 201 -12.34 8.85 -6.86
CA ILE A 201 -11.55 7.68 -7.27
C ILE A 201 -11.41 7.56 -8.80
N ALA A 202 -12.39 8.07 -9.56
CA ALA A 202 -12.33 8.05 -11.02
C ALA A 202 -11.23 8.99 -11.55
N GLU A 203 -11.03 10.13 -10.91
CA GLU A 203 -9.96 11.08 -11.22
C GLU A 203 -8.58 10.55 -10.82
N GLU A 204 -8.48 9.87 -9.67
CA GLU A 204 -7.23 9.18 -9.29
C GLU A 204 -6.87 8.10 -10.32
N HIS A 205 -7.80 7.22 -10.67
CA HIS A 205 -7.59 6.20 -11.72
C HIS A 205 -7.23 6.82 -13.07
N LEU A 206 -7.81 7.97 -13.43
CA LEU A 206 -7.48 8.69 -14.66
C LEU A 206 -6.01 9.10 -14.69
N ILE A 207 -5.50 9.70 -13.60
CA ILE A 207 -4.09 10.10 -13.50
C ILE A 207 -3.16 8.90 -13.45
N THR A 208 -3.54 7.83 -12.77
CA THR A 208 -2.76 6.58 -12.71
C THR A 208 -2.65 5.93 -14.09
N SER A 209 -3.75 5.81 -14.84
CA SER A 209 -3.75 5.27 -16.21
C SER A 209 -2.97 6.15 -17.20
N LEU A 210 -3.09 7.47 -17.08
CA LEU A 210 -2.27 8.43 -17.83
C LEU A 210 -0.78 8.22 -17.55
N THR A 211 -0.42 8.03 -16.28
CA THR A 211 0.97 7.81 -15.86
C THR A 211 1.53 6.52 -16.45
N GLU A 212 0.76 5.43 -16.49
CA GLU A 212 1.17 4.19 -17.15
C GLU A 212 1.46 4.38 -18.64
N THR A 213 0.64 5.19 -19.33
CA THR A 213 0.84 5.56 -20.73
C THR A 213 2.13 6.36 -20.92
N VAL A 214 2.36 7.36 -20.07
CA VAL A 214 3.60 8.15 -20.05
C VAL A 214 4.83 7.26 -19.85
N LEU A 215 4.81 6.37 -18.86
CA LEU A 215 5.93 5.45 -18.58
C LEU A 215 6.26 4.59 -19.80
N ALA A 216 5.24 4.09 -20.51
CA ALA A 216 5.46 3.33 -21.74
C ALA A 216 6.14 4.17 -22.84
N ARG A 217 5.78 5.45 -22.98
CA ARG A 217 6.37 6.36 -23.97
C ARG A 217 7.79 6.79 -23.62
N LEU A 218 8.08 7.02 -22.34
CA LEU A 218 9.41 7.43 -21.87
C LEU A 218 10.50 6.38 -22.13
N ARG A 219 10.13 5.12 -22.42
CA ARG A 219 11.08 4.08 -22.86
C ARG A 219 11.88 4.45 -24.11
N ALA A 220 11.32 5.26 -25.01
CA ALA A 220 12.04 5.74 -26.20
C ALA A 220 13.23 6.66 -25.87
N TYR A 221 13.31 7.13 -24.63
CA TYR A 221 14.32 8.06 -24.12
C TYR A 221 15.34 7.39 -23.20
N PHE A 222 15.30 6.07 -23.07
CA PHE A 222 16.28 5.36 -22.27
C PHE A 222 17.69 5.53 -22.87
N PRO A 223 18.73 5.61 -22.02
CA PRO A 223 20.10 5.63 -22.51
C PRO A 223 20.41 4.35 -23.28
N ASP A 224 21.28 4.46 -24.29
CA ASP A 224 21.86 3.30 -24.97
C ASP A 224 22.93 2.67 -24.07
N THR A 225 22.47 1.84 -23.12
CA THR A 225 23.30 1.13 -22.16
C THR A 225 23.54 -0.31 -22.63
N SER A 226 24.81 -0.72 -22.74
CA SER A 226 25.17 -2.10 -23.06
C SER A 226 24.58 -3.09 -22.05
N PRO A 227 24.05 -4.25 -22.50
CA PRO A 227 23.63 -5.31 -21.61
C PRO A 227 24.76 -5.78 -20.69
N ASN A 228 24.44 -6.07 -19.43
CA ASN A 228 25.40 -6.51 -18.42
C ASN A 228 25.21 -7.98 -17.98
N ASP A 229 24.42 -8.74 -18.73
CA ASP A 229 24.03 -10.14 -18.50
C ASP A 229 23.31 -10.42 -17.18
N ARG A 230 22.90 -9.39 -16.42
CA ARG A 230 22.08 -9.55 -15.23
C ARG A 230 20.61 -9.64 -15.58
N ARG A 231 19.89 -10.51 -14.88
CA ARG A 231 18.45 -10.71 -15.04
C ARG A 231 17.69 -10.42 -13.75
N ALA A 232 16.63 -9.64 -13.85
CA ALA A 232 15.68 -9.42 -12.76
C ALA A 232 14.27 -9.88 -13.15
N VAL A 233 13.52 -10.39 -12.17
CA VAL A 233 12.06 -10.51 -12.24
C VAL A 233 11.46 -9.45 -11.33
N ALA A 234 10.55 -8.64 -11.85
CA ALA A 234 9.95 -7.51 -11.15
C ALA A 234 8.43 -7.66 -11.12
N THR A 235 7.83 -7.62 -9.94
CA THR A 235 6.38 -7.83 -9.74
C THR A 235 5.88 -7.13 -8.49
N THR A 236 4.57 -6.99 -8.34
CA THR A 236 3.97 -6.80 -7.02
C THR A 236 3.67 -8.15 -6.37
N VAL A 237 3.44 -8.15 -5.06
CA VAL A 237 2.89 -9.31 -4.34
C VAL A 237 1.45 -9.64 -4.82
N GLY A 238 1.01 -10.89 -4.65
CA GLY A 238 -0.37 -11.27 -4.91
C GLY A 238 -1.37 -10.43 -4.12
N GLY A 239 -2.48 -10.03 -4.75
CA GLY A 239 -3.48 -9.12 -4.21
C GLY A 239 -3.15 -7.63 -4.37
N GLU A 240 -1.88 -7.28 -4.58
CA GLU A 240 -1.44 -5.90 -4.76
C GLU A 240 -1.66 -5.42 -6.20
N LEU A 241 -2.31 -4.28 -6.36
CA LEU A 241 -2.64 -3.67 -7.66
C LEU A 241 -1.75 -2.47 -7.99
N HIS A 242 -1.04 -1.90 -7.01
CA HIS A 242 -0.22 -0.70 -7.21
C HIS A 242 1.11 -1.02 -7.90
N ALA A 243 1.10 -1.06 -9.23
CA ALA A 243 2.24 -1.51 -10.04
C ALA A 243 3.11 -0.39 -10.63
N VAL A 244 2.66 0.87 -10.60
CA VAL A 244 3.35 2.04 -11.17
C VAL A 244 4.77 2.19 -10.61
N GLY A 245 4.92 2.17 -9.28
CA GLY A 245 6.24 2.26 -8.65
C GLY A 245 7.16 1.09 -9.02
N MET A 246 6.62 -0.13 -9.10
CA MET A 246 7.40 -1.29 -9.53
C MET A 246 7.83 -1.17 -11.00
N ARG A 247 6.98 -0.60 -11.86
CA ARG A 247 7.33 -0.32 -13.25
C ARG A 247 8.50 0.66 -13.35
N MET A 248 8.49 1.73 -12.56
CA MET A 248 9.60 2.69 -12.51
C MET A 248 10.91 2.01 -12.09
N ILE A 249 10.89 1.15 -11.07
CA ILE A 249 12.07 0.39 -10.64
C ILE A 249 12.54 -0.60 -11.71
N ALA A 250 11.62 -1.31 -12.36
CA ALA A 250 11.95 -2.22 -13.47
C ALA A 250 12.62 -1.48 -14.64
N ASP A 251 12.11 -0.31 -14.97
CA ASP A 251 12.68 0.57 -15.98
C ASP A 251 14.08 1.09 -15.57
N THR A 252 14.32 1.39 -14.29
CA THR A 252 15.67 1.74 -13.78
C THR A 252 16.69 0.61 -13.96
N PHE A 253 16.29 -0.64 -13.73
CA PHE A 253 17.13 -1.80 -14.02
C PHE A 253 17.43 -1.92 -15.53
N LEU A 254 16.42 -1.74 -16.39
CA LEU A 254 16.59 -1.74 -17.84
C LEU A 254 17.58 -0.65 -18.29
N MET A 255 17.45 0.58 -17.79
CA MET A 255 18.36 1.68 -18.09
C MET A 255 19.81 1.41 -17.63
N SER A 256 19.99 0.50 -16.66
CA SER A 256 21.29 0.07 -16.14
C SER A 256 21.86 -1.16 -16.88
N GLY A 257 21.24 -1.60 -17.98
CA GLY A 257 21.69 -2.72 -18.81
C GLY A 257 21.23 -4.11 -18.35
N TRP A 258 20.32 -4.20 -17.37
CA TRP A 258 19.75 -5.48 -16.94
C TRP A 258 18.67 -5.95 -17.92
N ASN A 259 18.51 -7.27 -18.05
CA ASN A 259 17.33 -7.89 -18.66
C ASN A 259 16.23 -8.07 -17.61
N VAL A 260 15.11 -7.34 -17.74
CA VAL A 260 14.06 -7.32 -16.72
C VAL A 260 12.77 -7.93 -17.24
N LEU A 261 12.30 -8.96 -16.57
CA LEU A 261 10.96 -9.51 -16.76
C LEU A 261 10.00 -8.83 -15.78
N TYR A 262 9.34 -7.77 -16.23
CA TYR A 262 8.28 -7.09 -15.47
C TYR A 262 6.94 -7.79 -15.68
N LEU A 263 6.41 -8.39 -14.61
CA LEU A 263 5.18 -9.20 -14.65
C LEU A 263 3.90 -8.42 -14.33
N GLY A 264 4.04 -7.16 -13.89
CA GLY A 264 2.90 -6.33 -13.51
C GLY A 264 2.43 -6.57 -12.08
N ALA A 265 1.13 -6.42 -11.88
CA ALA A 265 0.49 -6.51 -10.57
C ALA A 265 -0.15 -7.88 -10.32
N ASN A 266 -0.41 -8.19 -9.05
CA ASN A 266 -1.26 -9.30 -8.61
C ASN A 266 -0.92 -10.66 -9.23
N VAL A 267 0.37 -10.99 -9.33
CA VAL A 267 0.82 -12.28 -9.84
C VAL A 267 0.65 -13.35 -8.74
N PRO A 268 -0.09 -14.45 -8.99
CA PRO A 268 -0.21 -15.52 -8.01
C PRO A 268 1.14 -16.17 -7.69
N THR A 269 1.38 -16.52 -6.42
CA THR A 269 2.65 -17.10 -5.96
C THR A 269 3.07 -18.33 -6.78
N HIS A 270 2.15 -19.25 -7.05
CA HIS A 270 2.48 -20.49 -7.78
C HIS A 270 2.96 -20.22 -9.23
N ASP A 271 2.35 -19.27 -9.93
CA ASP A 271 2.75 -18.87 -11.28
C ASP A 271 4.11 -18.17 -11.25
N LEU A 272 4.33 -17.28 -10.27
CA LEU A 272 5.62 -16.61 -10.09
C LEU A 272 6.74 -17.62 -9.86
N LEU A 273 6.55 -18.62 -8.98
CA LEU A 273 7.54 -19.66 -8.73
C LEU A 273 7.93 -20.40 -10.02
N SER A 274 6.99 -20.65 -10.93
CA SER A 274 7.28 -21.33 -12.21
C SER A 274 8.21 -20.51 -13.11
N ILE A 275 8.15 -19.18 -13.03
CA ILE A 275 8.98 -18.25 -13.82
C ILE A 275 10.40 -18.13 -13.24
N LEU A 276 10.57 -18.37 -11.94
CA LEU A 276 11.82 -18.16 -11.23
C LEU A 276 12.81 -19.33 -11.35
N VAL A 277 12.39 -20.53 -11.77
CA VAL A 277 13.24 -21.73 -11.70
C VAL A 277 14.17 -21.87 -12.91
N GLU A 278 13.71 -21.61 -14.14
CA GLU A 278 14.53 -21.86 -15.33
C GLU A 278 14.28 -20.87 -16.50
N PRO A 279 15.27 -20.03 -16.88
CA PRO A 279 16.49 -19.74 -16.12
C PRO A 279 16.17 -18.98 -14.84
N ALA A 280 16.90 -19.24 -13.75
CA ALA A 280 16.80 -18.43 -12.55
C ALA A 280 17.31 -16.99 -12.80
N PRO A 281 16.64 -15.95 -12.27
CA PRO A 281 17.15 -14.59 -12.33
C PRO A 281 18.27 -14.35 -11.31
N ASP A 282 19.00 -13.24 -11.45
CA ASP A 282 19.93 -12.75 -10.43
C ASP A 282 19.22 -12.02 -9.28
N LEU A 283 17.98 -11.54 -9.52
CA LEU A 283 17.22 -10.76 -8.56
C LEU A 283 15.70 -10.97 -8.73
N LEU A 284 14.99 -11.11 -7.62
CA LEU A 284 13.55 -10.92 -7.54
C LEU A 284 13.24 -9.59 -6.84
N ALA A 285 12.62 -8.65 -7.55
CA ALA A 285 12.17 -7.38 -7.01
C ALA A 285 10.65 -7.40 -6.80
N ILE A 286 10.21 -7.15 -5.56
CA ILE A 286 8.80 -7.21 -5.16
C ILE A 286 8.38 -5.87 -4.56
N SER A 287 7.33 -5.27 -5.12
CA SER A 287 6.70 -4.09 -4.52
C SER A 287 5.50 -4.46 -3.65
N VAL A 288 5.39 -3.81 -2.48
CA VAL A 288 4.20 -3.81 -1.63
C VAL A 288 3.88 -2.38 -1.17
N THR A 289 2.69 -1.90 -1.52
CA THR A 289 2.24 -0.52 -1.24
C THR A 289 1.10 -0.52 -0.23
N ASN A 290 0.18 -1.48 -0.33
CA ASN A 290 -0.91 -1.66 0.60
C ASN A 290 -0.48 -2.58 1.76
N PRO A 291 -0.51 -2.12 3.02
CA PRO A 291 -0.20 -2.95 4.18
C PRO A 291 -1.09 -4.20 4.30
N LEU A 292 -2.22 -4.26 3.60
CA LEU A 292 -3.08 -5.43 3.55
C LEU A 292 -2.45 -6.67 2.88
N HIS A 293 -1.23 -6.56 2.34
CA HIS A 293 -0.53 -7.64 1.64
C HIS A 293 0.83 -8.02 2.24
N VAL A 294 1.15 -7.57 3.47
CA VAL A 294 2.47 -7.86 4.08
C VAL A 294 2.64 -9.31 4.50
N ARG A 295 1.56 -9.97 4.94
CA ARG A 295 1.57 -11.41 5.23
C ARG A 295 1.75 -12.19 3.94
N GLU A 296 1.03 -11.82 2.88
CA GLU A 296 1.14 -12.42 1.56
C GLU A 296 2.56 -12.26 1.00
N LEU A 297 3.25 -11.14 1.29
CA LEU A 297 4.67 -10.95 0.97
C LEU A 297 5.55 -11.94 1.72
N GLY A 298 5.35 -12.09 3.03
CA GLY A 298 6.07 -13.06 3.84
C GLY A 298 5.86 -14.50 3.39
N ASP A 299 4.63 -14.84 3.00
CA ASP A 299 4.27 -16.17 2.47
C ASP A 299 4.92 -16.42 1.10
N LEU A 300 4.95 -15.42 0.21
CA LEU A 300 5.66 -15.50 -1.06
C LEU A 300 7.16 -15.72 -0.85
N ILE A 301 7.79 -14.93 0.01
CA ILE A 301 9.23 -15.06 0.30
C ILE A 301 9.53 -16.43 0.91
N ALA A 302 8.73 -16.90 1.87
CA ALA A 302 8.87 -18.24 2.42
C ALA A 302 8.74 -19.32 1.35
N ALA A 303 7.82 -19.16 0.39
CA ALA A 303 7.67 -20.09 -0.73
C ALA A 303 8.90 -20.09 -1.66
N VAL A 304 9.50 -18.93 -1.96
CA VAL A 304 10.75 -18.83 -2.72
C VAL A 304 11.89 -19.51 -1.97
N ARG A 305 12.09 -19.19 -0.68
CA ARG A 305 13.12 -19.81 0.17
C ARG A 305 12.95 -21.33 0.28
N GLY A 306 11.71 -21.83 0.23
CA GLY A 306 11.40 -23.25 0.26
C GLY A 306 11.73 -24.02 -1.03
N GLN A 307 12.06 -23.34 -2.14
CA GLN A 307 12.41 -23.98 -3.41
C GLN A 307 13.94 -24.18 -3.52
N PRO A 308 14.46 -25.42 -3.57
CA PRO A 308 15.90 -25.67 -3.58
C PRO A 308 16.66 -24.98 -4.71
N ALA A 309 16.04 -24.80 -5.88
CA ALA A 309 16.68 -24.19 -7.05
C ALA A 309 16.89 -22.66 -6.93
N ILE A 310 16.16 -22.00 -6.04
CA ILE A 310 16.14 -20.53 -5.89
C ILE A 310 16.17 -20.10 -4.43
N THR A 311 16.61 -20.99 -3.52
CA THR A 311 16.59 -20.72 -2.08
C THR A 311 17.44 -19.51 -1.71
N ASP A 312 18.57 -19.34 -2.41
CA ASP A 312 19.54 -18.24 -2.23
C ASP A 312 19.31 -17.07 -3.21
N LEU A 313 18.19 -17.05 -3.96
CA LEU A 313 17.88 -15.97 -4.88
C LEU A 313 17.77 -14.64 -4.11
N PRO A 314 18.54 -13.59 -4.45
CA PRO A 314 18.38 -12.29 -3.81
C PRO A 314 16.97 -11.72 -4.01
N ILE A 315 16.35 -11.25 -2.93
CA ILE A 315 14.99 -10.68 -2.93
C ILE A 315 15.05 -9.23 -2.44
N LEU A 316 14.84 -8.30 -3.37
CA LEU A 316 14.64 -6.88 -3.05
C LEU A 316 13.16 -6.61 -2.81
N ILE A 317 12.82 -5.97 -1.70
CA ILE A 317 11.46 -5.47 -1.45
C ILE A 317 11.41 -3.95 -1.44
N GLY A 318 10.27 -3.39 -1.86
CA GLY A 318 10.04 -1.96 -1.88
C GLY A 318 8.56 -1.59 -1.77
N GLY A 319 8.23 -0.37 -2.17
CA GLY A 319 6.89 0.19 -2.05
C GLY A 319 6.68 0.94 -0.73
N SER A 320 5.55 1.65 -0.61
CA SER A 320 5.34 2.60 0.49
C SER A 320 5.27 1.96 1.87
N VAL A 321 5.01 0.66 1.97
CA VAL A 321 5.05 -0.07 3.25
C VAL A 321 6.47 -0.13 3.78
N CYS A 322 7.46 -0.37 2.93
CA CYS A 322 8.87 -0.47 3.35
C CYS A 322 9.41 0.86 3.89
N ASN A 323 8.88 2.01 3.41
CA ASN A 323 9.22 3.32 3.95
C ASN A 323 8.67 3.53 5.38
N ARG A 324 7.49 2.96 5.67
CA ARG A 324 6.83 3.04 6.98
C ARG A 324 7.40 2.03 7.97
N ILE A 325 7.95 0.94 7.48
CA ILE A 325 8.50 -0.18 8.27
C ILE A 325 9.90 -0.49 7.74
N PRO A 326 10.93 0.30 8.12
CA PRO A 326 12.27 0.17 7.55
C PRO A 326 12.93 -1.20 7.78
N ASP A 327 12.49 -1.94 8.80
CA ASP A 327 12.99 -3.27 9.16
C ASP A 327 12.12 -4.43 8.65
N LEU A 328 11.12 -4.15 7.79
CA LEU A 328 10.21 -5.17 7.27
C LEU A 328 10.94 -6.30 6.54
N TRP A 329 11.99 -5.97 5.78
CA TRP A 329 12.75 -6.93 4.98
C TRP A 329 13.32 -8.06 5.84
N THR A 330 13.84 -7.74 7.03
CA THR A 330 14.34 -8.73 7.99
C THR A 330 13.22 -9.62 8.51
N GLU A 331 12.04 -9.05 8.82
CA GLU A 331 10.89 -9.79 9.31
C GLU A 331 10.39 -10.82 8.27
N VAL A 332 10.22 -10.38 7.02
CA VAL A 332 9.70 -11.24 5.95
C VAL A 332 10.76 -12.19 5.39
N GLY A 333 12.06 -11.89 5.55
CA GLY A 333 13.18 -12.70 5.04
C GLY A 333 13.65 -12.33 3.63
N ALA A 334 13.47 -11.07 3.25
CA ALA A 334 14.11 -10.46 2.10
C ALA A 334 15.57 -10.09 2.41
N ASP A 335 16.30 -9.56 1.43
CA ASP A 335 17.74 -9.27 1.49
C ASP A 335 18.07 -7.77 1.44
#